data_AF-A0A154BV12-F1
#
_entry.id   AF-A0A154BV12-F1
#
_cell.length_a   1.000
_cell.length_b   1.000
_cell.length_c   1.000
_cell.angle_alpha   90.00
_cell.angle_beta   90.00
_cell.angle_gamma   90.00
#
_symmetry.space_group_name_H-M   'P 1'
#
loop_
_entity.id
_entity.type
_entity.pdbx_description
1 polymer ?
#
loop_
_entity_poly.entity_id
_entity_poly.type
_entity_poly.pdbx_seq_one_letter_code
_entity_poly.pdbx_strand_id
1 'polypeptide(L)'
;MKAKWLEHLNSLLNPENWLANDTLPVVHEADLSEIVEAARQDWLMAQRYYDNVSDPDLVDHAVYQIQAAEKKYAYLLKEARRQGITHSPFPTRDDR
;
A
#
# COMPACT_ATOMS: atom_id res chain seq x y z
N MET A 1 -38.94 1.29 33.76
CA MET A 1 -38.00 2.22 33.09
C MET A 1 -36.83 1.40 32.57
N LYS A 2 -36.79 1.08 31.27
CA LYS A 2 -35.63 0.38 30.67
C LYS A 2 -34.54 1.40 30.39
N ALA A 3 -33.33 1.10 30.82
CA ALA A 3 -32.23 2.05 30.79
C ALA A 3 -31.71 2.24 29.35
N LYS A 4 -31.62 3.49 28.88
CA LYS A 4 -31.17 3.90 27.54
C LYS A 4 -29.81 3.34 27.10
N TRP A 5 -28.99 2.88 28.05
CA TRP A 5 -27.69 2.27 27.75
C TRP A 5 -27.83 0.86 27.13
N LEU A 6 -28.95 0.17 27.37
CA LEU A 6 -29.23 -1.13 26.77
C LEU A 6 -29.49 -1.02 25.27
N GLU A 7 -30.16 0.04 24.80
CA GLU A 7 -30.34 0.26 23.36
C GLU A 7 -29.03 0.65 22.66
N HIS A 8 -28.19 1.46 23.33
CA HIS A 8 -26.86 1.77 22.81
C HIS A 8 -25.97 0.53 22.72
N LEU A 9 -25.97 -0.35 23.73
CA LEU A 9 -25.21 -1.61 23.66
C LEU A 9 -25.75 -2.58 22.61
N ASN A 10 -27.08 -2.64 22.43
CA ASN A 10 -27.67 -3.52 21.43
C ASN A 10 -27.38 -3.06 19.99
N SER A 11 -27.14 -1.76 19.78
CA SER A 11 -26.63 -1.21 18.52
C SER A 11 -25.18 -1.65 18.25
N LEU A 12 -24.34 -1.71 19.29
CA LEU A 12 -22.93 -2.09 19.18
C LEU A 12 -22.72 -3.60 18.98
N LEU A 13 -23.70 -4.42 19.38
CA LEU A 13 -23.69 -5.87 19.19
C LEU A 13 -24.50 -6.33 17.97
N ASN A 14 -24.86 -5.41 17.05
CA ASN A 14 -25.59 -5.79 15.85
C ASN A 14 -24.62 -6.29 14.75
N PRO A 15 -24.67 -7.58 14.37
CA PRO A 15 -23.75 -8.15 13.40
C PRO A 15 -23.96 -7.67 11.95
N GLU A 16 -24.86 -6.74 11.68
CA GLU A 16 -24.94 -6.13 10.34
C GLU A 16 -24.08 -4.87 10.20
N ASN A 17 -23.60 -4.32 11.33
CA ASN A 17 -22.79 -3.10 11.32
C ASN A 17 -21.31 -3.35 11.00
N TRP A 18 -20.79 -4.57 11.27
CA TRP A 18 -19.43 -4.95 10.83
C TRP A 18 -19.39 -5.29 9.35
N LEU A 19 -20.48 -5.83 8.77
CA LEU A 19 -20.58 -6.04 7.31
C LEU A 19 -20.68 -4.73 6.51
N ALA A 20 -21.10 -3.63 7.13
CA ALA A 20 -21.15 -2.31 6.49
C ALA A 20 -19.78 -1.61 6.45
N ASN A 21 -18.82 -2.02 7.30
CA ASN A 21 -17.48 -1.44 7.35
C ASN A 21 -16.36 -2.46 7.05
N ASP A 22 -16.74 -3.67 6.65
CA ASP A 22 -15.85 -4.71 6.08
C ASP A 22 -15.57 -4.51 4.59
N THR A 23 -15.78 -3.30 4.05
CA THR A 23 -14.95 -2.88 2.92
C THR A 23 -13.52 -2.74 3.42
N LEU A 24 -12.79 -3.87 3.43
CA LEU A 24 -11.45 -3.86 2.86
C LEU A 24 -11.53 -2.97 1.62
N PRO A 25 -10.65 -1.96 1.46
CA PRO A 25 -10.73 -1.07 0.31
C PRO A 25 -10.83 -1.98 -0.91
N VAL A 26 -11.97 -1.91 -1.61
CA VAL A 26 -12.11 -2.57 -2.89
C VAL A 26 -11.10 -1.84 -3.72
N VAL A 27 -9.89 -2.39 -3.83
CA VAL A 27 -8.78 -1.78 -4.53
C VAL A 27 -9.26 -1.72 -5.97
N HIS A 28 -9.80 -0.56 -6.35
CA HIS A 28 -10.29 -0.34 -7.69
C HIS A 28 -9.09 -0.46 -8.63
N GLU A 29 -9.31 -0.86 -9.87
CA GLU A 29 -8.22 -1.07 -10.84
C GLU A 29 -7.33 0.19 -11.00
N ALA A 30 -7.94 1.37 -10.87
CA ALA A 30 -7.24 2.66 -10.78
C ALA A 30 -6.35 2.77 -9.53
N ASP A 31 -6.83 2.30 -8.38
CA ASP A 31 -6.14 2.31 -7.08
C ASP A 31 -4.90 1.39 -7.09
N LEU A 32 -5.00 0.19 -7.69
CA LEU A 32 -3.85 -0.71 -7.74
C LEU A 32 -2.71 -0.15 -8.62
N SER A 33 -3.04 0.53 -9.72
CA SER A 33 -2.04 1.17 -10.58
C SER A 33 -1.31 2.31 -9.86
N GLU A 34 -2.04 3.11 -9.08
CA GLU A 34 -1.49 4.18 -8.25
C GLU A 34 -0.63 3.62 -7.11
N ILE A 35 -1.05 2.53 -6.46
CA ILE A 35 -0.29 1.83 -5.42
C ILE A 35 1.02 1.26 -5.97
N VAL A 36 1.00 0.69 -7.18
CA VAL A 36 2.20 0.17 -7.86
C VAL A 36 3.17 1.30 -8.17
N GLU A 37 2.67 2.45 -8.67
CA GLU A 37 3.52 3.61 -8.95
C GLU A 37 4.09 4.21 -7.66
N ALA A 38 3.30 4.33 -6.59
CA ALA A 38 3.79 4.79 -5.30
C ALA A 38 4.91 3.87 -4.79
N ALA A 39 4.74 2.54 -4.87
CA ALA A 39 5.78 1.59 -4.49
C ALA A 39 7.04 1.70 -5.37
N ARG A 40 6.90 2.05 -6.66
CA ARG A 40 8.03 2.33 -7.54
C ARG A 40 8.79 3.58 -7.11
N GLN A 41 8.08 4.66 -6.76
CA GLN A 41 8.67 5.90 -6.25
C GLN A 41 9.38 5.66 -4.92
N ASP A 42 8.78 4.90 -4.01
CA ASP A 42 9.40 4.49 -2.74
C ASP A 42 10.73 3.75 -2.99
N TRP A 43 10.74 2.80 -3.93
CA TRP A 43 11.94 2.05 -4.28
C TRP A 43 13.04 2.95 -4.88
N LEU A 44 12.68 3.88 -5.76
CA LEU A 44 13.63 4.87 -6.31
C LEU A 44 14.18 5.81 -5.22
N MET A 45 13.35 6.22 -4.25
CA MET A 45 13.82 7.01 -3.12
C MET A 45 14.77 6.22 -2.22
N ALA A 46 14.45 4.96 -1.93
CA ALA A 46 15.32 4.08 -1.15
C ALA A 46 16.66 3.83 -1.85
N GLN A 47 16.66 3.69 -3.19
CA GLN A 47 17.88 3.58 -3.99
C GLN A 47 18.74 4.85 -3.87
N ARG A 48 18.14 6.04 -4.04
CA ARG A 48 18.85 7.30 -3.84
C ARG A 48 19.39 7.45 -2.42
N TYR A 49 18.63 7.03 -1.41
CA TYR A 49 19.09 7.08 -0.03
C TYR A 49 20.31 6.18 0.17
N TYR A 50 20.26 4.93 -0.33
CA TYR A 50 21.39 4.01 -0.32
C TYR A 50 22.62 4.56 -1.05
N ASP A 51 22.45 5.19 -2.20
CA ASP A 51 23.56 5.76 -2.97
C ASP A 51 24.23 6.96 -2.27
N ASN A 52 23.50 7.66 -1.39
CA ASN A 52 23.97 8.87 -0.71
C ASN A 52 24.31 8.67 0.78
N VAL A 53 24.01 7.51 1.36
CA VAL A 53 24.34 7.24 2.77
C VAL A 53 25.86 7.13 2.91
N SER A 54 26.43 7.95 3.77
CA SER A 54 27.88 7.98 4.07
C SER A 54 28.19 7.61 5.51
N ASP A 55 27.18 7.64 6.38
CA ASP A 55 27.28 7.22 7.77
C ASP A 55 27.28 5.69 7.85
N PRO A 56 28.38 5.05 8.31
CA PRO A 56 28.48 3.61 8.44
C PRO A 56 27.37 2.99 9.28
N ASP A 57 26.89 3.69 10.32
CA ASP A 57 25.84 3.19 11.22
C ASP A 57 24.45 3.17 10.55
N LEU A 58 24.29 3.86 9.42
CA LEU A 58 23.05 3.93 8.66
C LEU A 58 23.04 3.05 7.41
N VAL A 59 24.19 2.47 7.02
CA VAL A 59 24.30 1.64 5.80
C VAL A 59 23.37 0.43 5.87
N ASP A 60 23.37 -0.29 7.00
CA ASP A 60 22.51 -1.47 7.17
C ASP A 60 21.02 -1.11 7.10
N HIS A 61 20.66 0.06 7.66
CA HIS A 61 19.31 0.59 7.55
C HIS A 61 18.95 0.90 6.09
N ALA A 62 19.85 1.52 5.33
CA ALA A 62 19.65 1.79 3.91
C ALA A 62 19.48 0.50 3.08
N VAL A 63 20.30 -0.52 3.35
CA VAL A 63 20.20 -1.84 2.73
C VAL A 63 18.84 -2.48 3.01
N TYR A 64 18.39 -2.43 4.27
CA TYR A 64 17.08 -3.00 4.62
C TYR A 64 15.94 -2.26 3.91
N GLN A 65 15.99 -0.93 3.84
CA GLN A 65 14.96 -0.14 3.19
C GLN A 65 14.87 -0.41 1.68
N ILE A 66 16.00 -0.44 0.96
CA ILE A 66 15.96 -0.70 -0.49
C ILE A 66 15.43 -2.11 -0.78
N GLN A 67 15.83 -3.12 0.00
CA GLN A 67 15.35 -4.50 -0.15
C GLN A 67 13.85 -4.63 0.17
N ALA A 68 13.36 -3.95 1.21
CA ALA A 68 11.96 -3.96 1.57
C ALA A 68 11.10 -3.31 0.48
N ALA A 69 11.52 -2.15 -0.03
CA ALA A 69 10.83 -1.43 -1.09
C ALA A 69 10.81 -2.23 -2.41
N GLU A 70 11.94 -2.83 -2.79
CA GLU A 70 12.04 -3.69 -3.96
C GLU A 70 11.06 -4.88 -3.87
N LYS A 71 11.06 -5.60 -2.74
CA LYS A 71 10.15 -6.74 -2.52
C LYS A 71 8.68 -6.33 -2.58
N LYS A 72 8.32 -5.20 -1.97
CA LYS A 72 6.95 -4.64 -2.01
C LYS A 72 6.55 -4.33 -3.45
N TYR A 73 7.39 -3.61 -4.20
CA TYR A 73 7.12 -3.27 -5.59
C TYR A 73 6.98 -4.53 -6.47
N ALA A 74 7.89 -5.50 -6.33
CA ALA A 74 7.84 -6.75 -7.08
C ALA A 74 6.59 -7.58 -6.78
N TYR A 75 6.12 -7.59 -5.52
CA TYR A 75 4.85 -8.22 -5.15
C TYR A 75 3.66 -7.52 -5.81
N LEU A 76 3.60 -6.19 -5.73
CA LEU A 76 2.50 -5.41 -6.32
C LEU A 76 2.46 -5.55 -7.85
N LEU A 77 3.60 -5.63 -8.52
CA LEU A 77 3.65 -5.93 -9.96
C LEU A 77 3.07 -7.30 -10.30
N LYS A 78 3.33 -8.33 -9.48
CA LYS A 78 2.74 -9.66 -9.68
C LYS A 78 1.23 -9.61 -9.50
N GLU A 79 0.76 -8.85 -8.50
CA GLU A 79 -0.66 -8.71 -8.22
C GLU A 79 -1.39 -7.92 -9.32
N ALA A 80 -0.81 -6.82 -9.79
CA ALA A 80 -1.34 -6.05 -10.92
C ALA A 80 -1.49 -6.91 -12.18
N ARG A 81 -0.47 -7.73 -12.49
CA ARG A 81 -0.54 -8.69 -13.61
C ARG A 81 -1.63 -9.73 -13.43
N ARG A 82 -1.84 -10.23 -12.21
CA ARG A 82 -2.91 -11.19 -11.89
C ARG A 82 -4.30 -10.59 -12.13
N GLN A 83 -4.44 -9.28 -11.96
CA GLN A 83 -5.69 -8.54 -12.18
C GLN A 83 -5.84 -8.01 -13.61
N GLY A 84 -4.89 -8.27 -14.51
CA GLY A 84 -4.94 -7.83 -15.92
C GLY A 84 -4.41 -6.42 -16.17
N ILE A 85 -3.95 -5.72 -15.12
CA ILE A 85 -3.36 -4.39 -15.22
C ILE A 85 -1.97 -4.51 -15.85
N THR A 86 -1.91 -4.24 -17.16
CA THR A 86 -0.68 -4.38 -17.96
C THR A 86 -0.07 -3.04 -18.35
N HIS A 87 -0.86 -1.97 -18.32
CA HIS A 87 -0.44 -0.64 -18.75
C HIS A 87 -0.32 0.30 -17.55
N SER A 88 0.89 0.84 -17.33
CA SER A 88 1.08 1.96 -16.41
C SER A 88 0.56 3.23 -17.09
N PRO A 89 -0.39 3.97 -16.48
CA PRO A 89 -0.83 5.27 -17.03
C PRO A 89 0.25 6.35 -16.93
N PHE A 90 1.38 6.06 -16.26
CA PHE A 90 2.47 7.01 -16.11
C PHE A 90 3.54 6.80 -17.18
N PRO A 91 3.91 7.87 -17.91
CA PRO A 91 4.98 7.82 -18.89
C PRO A 91 6.28 7.39 -18.22
N THR A 92 6.86 6.26 -18.66
CA THR A 92 8.24 5.95 -18.33
C THR A 92 9.11 7.04 -18.94
N ARG A 93 10.02 7.63 -18.16
CA ARG A 93 10.89 8.76 -18.53
C ARG A 93 11.73 8.60 -19.82
N ASP A 94 11.62 7.44 -20.46
CA ASP A 94 12.19 7.02 -21.74
C ASP A 94 11.33 7.43 -22.95
N ASP A 95 10.22 8.14 -22.74
CA ASP A 95 9.29 8.60 -23.78
C ASP A 95 9.47 10.09 -24.18
N ARG A 96 10.62 10.69 -23.84
CA ARG A 96 10.99 12.07 -24.17
C ARG A 96 12.22 12.17 -25.07
#